data_AF-A0A3N5MVU6-F1
#
_entry.id   AF-A0A3N5MVU6-F1
#
_cell.length_a   1.000
_cell.length_b   1.000
_cell.length_c   1.000
_cell.angle_alpha   90.00
_cell.angle_beta   90.00
_cell.angle_gamma   90.00
#
_symmetry.space_group_name_H-M   'P 1'
#
loop_
_entity.id
_entity.type
_entity.pdbx_description
1 polymer ?
#
loop_
_entity_poly.entity_id
_entity_poly.type
_entity_poly.pdbx_seq_one_letter_code
_entity_poly.pdbx_strand_id
1 'polypeptide(L)'
;MSENPSPSAAAADAGGPQSAAPPSAPAPMTSAGRGAPPWLWFVLLALAALGVVGWQWYDTRQQVGALQDELARRLAEGEARNKEALATARQTRSTVAELAGRVDTLEGGLAESQNQQVALEALYQQLSRNTDEWALAEIEQTLTIAAQHLQLAGNIKAAILALQNADMRLQRIDRPQLMALRKVIERDIERLRVSPYVDVVGLSVKLDTLMEAVETLPLAMQQRPPATPSETQAAEQAQTPVLTRLAREIWQDLRALVRIQTVDRPELPLVDPGQEFFLRENLKLRLLSARMALLQRDGRTYRADLLAARQWV
;
A
#
# COMPACT_ATOMS: atom_id res chain seq x y z
N MET A 1 59.26 62.22 -22.15
CA MET A 1 59.41 62.91 -20.85
C MET A 1 60.44 62.14 -20.04
N SER A 2 61.52 62.73 -19.54
CA SER A 2 61.97 64.12 -19.75
C SER A 2 63.49 64.27 -19.55
N GLU A 3 63.99 65.38 -20.10
CA GLU A 3 65.31 66.05 -20.04
C GLU A 3 66.48 65.46 -19.20
N ASN A 4 67.77 65.43 -19.63
CA ASN A 4 68.65 66.45 -20.28
C ASN A 4 69.10 67.57 -19.28
N PRO A 5 70.34 68.14 -19.29
CA PRO A 5 71.45 68.05 -20.27
C PRO A 5 72.88 67.77 -19.73
N SER A 6 73.84 67.74 -20.67
CA SER A 6 75.32 67.80 -20.53
C SER A 6 75.81 69.28 -20.26
N PRO A 7 77.02 69.82 -20.64
CA PRO A 7 78.16 69.33 -21.46
C PRO A 7 79.61 69.71 -21.01
N SER A 8 80.62 69.15 -21.70
CA SER A 8 81.87 69.80 -22.22
C SER A 8 82.71 68.73 -22.95
N ALA A 9 82.87 68.68 -24.28
CA ALA A 9 83.67 69.51 -25.20
C ALA A 9 85.21 69.28 -25.10
N ALA A 10 86.01 69.18 -26.19
CA ALA A 10 85.71 68.96 -27.62
C ALA A 10 86.95 68.50 -28.46
N ALA A 11 86.68 67.75 -29.55
CA ALA A 11 87.26 67.77 -30.92
C ALA A 11 88.80 67.89 -31.25
N ALA A 12 89.24 66.96 -32.12
CA ALA A 12 90.00 67.14 -33.39
C ALA A 12 91.50 67.59 -33.46
N ASP A 13 92.38 66.59 -33.66
CA ASP A 13 93.29 66.37 -34.83
C ASP A 13 94.49 67.33 -35.19
N ALA A 14 95.45 66.76 -35.95
CA ALA A 14 96.56 67.33 -36.74
C ALA A 14 97.92 67.77 -36.09
N GLY A 15 99.00 66.98 -36.31
CA GLY A 15 100.05 67.46 -37.25
C GLY A 15 101.52 67.84 -36.89
N GLY A 16 102.22 67.30 -35.87
CA GLY A 16 103.72 67.33 -35.76
C GLY A 16 104.42 68.72 -35.57
N PRO A 17 105.78 68.87 -35.71
CA PRO A 17 106.86 67.88 -35.86
C PRO A 17 108.20 68.12 -35.04
N GLN A 18 109.15 67.17 -35.11
CA GLN A 18 110.65 67.29 -35.06
C GLN A 18 111.52 67.63 -33.80
N SER A 19 112.45 66.69 -33.51
CA SER A 19 113.94 66.83 -33.34
C SER A 19 114.63 67.36 -32.06
N ALA A 20 115.56 66.54 -31.48
CA ALA A 20 116.93 66.89 -31.02
C ALA A 20 117.70 65.68 -30.40
N ALA A 21 119.06 65.73 -30.34
CA ALA A 21 120.00 64.70 -29.78
C ALA A 21 121.42 65.33 -29.57
N PRO A 22 122.51 64.62 -29.15
CA PRO A 22 122.70 63.26 -28.58
C PRO A 22 123.16 63.30 -27.08
N PRO A 23 124.42 63.11 -26.56
CA PRO A 23 125.75 62.71 -27.08
C PRO A 23 126.54 61.58 -26.31
N SER A 24 127.60 61.07 -26.98
CA SER A 24 128.93 60.56 -26.51
C SER A 24 129.17 59.52 -25.38
N ALA A 25 129.75 58.38 -25.82
CA ALA A 25 130.82 57.48 -25.27
C ALA A 25 131.63 57.89 -24.01
N PRO A 26 132.20 56.94 -23.19
CA PRO A 26 133.12 55.88 -23.66
C PRO A 26 133.04 54.49 -22.98
N ALA A 27 133.88 53.56 -23.45
CA ALA A 27 134.11 52.22 -22.87
C ALA A 27 135.46 52.15 -22.11
N PRO A 28 135.60 51.23 -21.13
CA PRO A 28 136.90 50.60 -20.92
C PRO A 28 136.87 49.08 -20.58
N MET A 29 137.92 48.41 -21.08
CA MET A 29 138.68 47.32 -20.44
C MET A 29 138.03 45.98 -20.05
N THR A 30 138.63 44.91 -20.56
CA THR A 30 138.55 43.54 -20.06
C THR A 30 139.16 43.40 -18.66
N SER A 31 138.49 42.66 -17.77
CA SER A 31 139.11 42.11 -16.55
C SER A 31 138.98 40.59 -16.52
N ALA A 32 140.11 39.88 -16.38
CA ALA A 32 140.15 38.42 -16.40
C ALA A 32 139.74 37.82 -15.04
N GLY A 33 138.44 37.88 -14.73
CA GLY A 33 137.85 37.25 -13.55
C GLY A 33 137.57 35.76 -13.77
N ARG A 34 138.30 34.90 -13.04
CA ARG A 34 138.18 33.42 -13.02
C ARG A 34 136.78 32.90 -13.38
N GLY A 35 136.67 32.25 -14.55
CA GLY A 35 135.39 31.76 -15.06
C GLY A 35 134.74 30.74 -14.11
N ALA A 36 133.55 31.07 -13.62
CA ALA A 36 132.59 30.07 -13.19
C ALA A 36 132.32 29.16 -14.41
N PRO A 37 132.60 27.84 -14.35
CA PRO A 37 132.47 26.96 -15.51
C PRO A 37 131.01 26.93 -15.99
N PRO A 38 130.76 26.87 -17.31
CA PRO A 38 129.44 27.13 -17.89
C PRO A 38 128.33 26.18 -17.39
N TRP A 39 128.70 25.00 -16.86
CA TRP A 39 127.75 24.08 -16.24
C TRP A 39 127.00 24.68 -15.03
N LEU A 40 127.54 25.70 -14.36
CA LEU A 40 126.84 26.37 -13.24
C LEU A 40 125.58 27.12 -13.69
N TRP A 41 125.60 27.75 -14.86
CA TRP A 41 124.39 28.37 -15.44
C TRP A 41 123.37 27.33 -15.89
N PHE A 42 123.82 26.20 -16.45
CA PHE A 42 122.94 25.07 -16.75
C PHE A 42 122.34 24.44 -15.49
N VAL A 43 123.09 24.34 -14.39
CA VAL A 43 122.57 23.85 -13.10
C VAL A 43 121.56 24.82 -12.49
N LEU A 44 121.80 26.14 -12.52
CA LEU A 44 120.81 27.12 -12.07
C LEU A 44 119.53 27.09 -12.92
N LEU A 45 119.66 26.96 -14.24
CA LEU A 45 118.51 26.83 -15.15
C LEU A 45 117.74 25.52 -14.90
N ALA A 46 118.44 24.40 -14.68
CA ALA A 46 117.83 23.12 -14.33
C ALA A 46 117.12 23.18 -12.97
N LEU A 47 117.70 23.86 -11.97
CA LEU A 47 117.09 24.05 -10.66
C LEU A 47 115.82 24.92 -10.75
N ALA A 48 115.86 26.00 -11.55
CA ALA A 48 114.70 26.83 -11.82
C ALA A 48 113.59 26.06 -12.56
N ALA A 49 113.94 25.26 -13.57
CA ALA A 49 113.00 24.39 -14.28
C ALA A 49 112.37 23.35 -13.34
N LEU A 50 113.16 22.71 -12.47
CA LEU A 50 112.65 21.80 -11.42
C LEU A 50 111.72 22.51 -10.43
N GLY A 51 112.02 23.77 -10.07
CA GLY A 51 111.14 24.60 -9.24
C GLY A 51 109.80 24.89 -9.91
N VAL A 52 109.80 25.28 -11.19
CA VAL A 52 108.58 25.53 -11.98
C VAL A 52 107.77 24.23 -12.16
N VAL A 53 108.41 23.11 -12.48
CA VAL A 53 107.75 21.80 -12.60
C VAL A 53 107.16 21.34 -11.27
N GLY A 54 107.87 21.53 -10.16
CA GLY A 54 107.38 21.21 -8.82
C GLY A 54 106.18 22.07 -8.41
N TRP A 55 106.22 23.37 -8.71
CA TRP A 55 105.10 24.29 -8.47
C TRP A 55 103.89 23.96 -9.34
N GLN A 56 104.09 23.74 -10.64
CA GLN A 56 103.03 23.38 -11.58
C GLN A 56 102.41 22.00 -11.25
N TRP A 57 103.19 21.05 -10.75
CA TRP A 57 102.68 19.78 -10.24
C TRP A 57 101.83 19.95 -8.97
N TYR A 58 102.25 20.84 -8.06
CA TYR A 58 101.50 21.17 -6.85
C TYR A 58 100.17 21.88 -7.16
N ASP A 59 100.19 22.88 -8.04
CA ASP A 59 99.00 23.58 -8.56
C ASP A 59 98.04 22.60 -9.27
N THR A 60 98.56 21.76 -10.17
CA THR A 60 97.78 20.67 -10.80
C THR A 60 97.14 19.76 -9.75
N ARG A 61 97.85 19.42 -8.67
CA ARG A 61 97.32 18.61 -7.57
C ARG A 61 96.18 19.33 -6.81
N GLN A 62 96.30 20.63 -6.57
CA GLN A 62 95.23 21.41 -5.93
C GLN A 62 94.00 21.52 -6.84
N GLN A 63 94.18 21.81 -8.12
CA GLN A 63 93.08 21.90 -9.09
C GLN A 63 92.35 20.56 -9.26
N VAL A 64 93.09 19.44 -9.35
CA VAL A 64 92.49 18.10 -9.40
C VAL A 64 91.74 17.76 -8.11
N GLY A 65 92.26 18.16 -6.93
CA GLY A 65 91.54 18.01 -5.66
C GLY A 65 90.22 18.78 -5.64
N ALA A 66 90.25 20.08 -5.96
CA ALA A 66 89.05 20.92 -6.01
C ALA A 66 88.00 20.43 -7.03
N LEU A 67 88.44 19.88 -8.17
CA LEU A 67 87.56 19.23 -9.14
C LEU A 67 86.95 17.92 -8.60
N GLN A 68 87.71 17.12 -7.85
CA GLN A 68 87.19 15.91 -7.21
C GLN A 68 86.15 16.25 -6.12
N ASP A 69 86.40 17.27 -5.31
CA ASP A 69 85.47 17.73 -4.27
C ASP A 69 84.16 18.28 -4.88
N GLU A 70 84.25 19.11 -5.94
CA GLU A 70 83.07 19.63 -6.64
C GLU A 70 82.29 18.53 -7.38
N LEU A 71 82.98 17.54 -7.95
CA LEU A 71 82.31 16.37 -8.56
C LEU A 71 81.64 15.49 -7.50
N ALA A 72 82.31 15.20 -6.38
CA ALA A 72 81.75 14.45 -5.26
C ALA A 72 80.54 15.17 -4.66
N ARG A 73 80.61 16.50 -4.53
CA ARG A 73 79.49 17.35 -4.12
C ARG A 73 78.31 17.27 -5.10
N ARG A 74 78.54 17.42 -6.40
CA ARG A 74 77.48 17.32 -7.42
C ARG A 74 76.85 15.94 -7.48
N LEU A 75 77.63 14.87 -7.28
CA LEU A 75 77.14 13.51 -7.15
C LEU A 75 76.27 13.35 -5.89
N ALA A 76 76.71 13.87 -4.74
CA ALA A 76 75.94 13.84 -3.49
C ALA A 76 74.62 14.65 -3.59
N GLU A 77 74.66 15.84 -4.20
CA GLU A 77 73.46 16.66 -4.45
C GLU A 77 72.51 15.98 -5.47
N GLY A 78 73.04 15.30 -6.48
CA GLY A 78 72.26 14.50 -7.43
C GLY A 78 71.62 13.26 -6.78
N GLU A 79 72.36 12.55 -5.92
CA GLU A 79 71.84 11.46 -5.11
C GLU A 79 70.75 11.93 -4.12
N ALA A 80 70.93 13.09 -3.48
CA ALA A 80 69.93 13.66 -2.60
C ALA A 80 68.62 13.94 -3.35
N ARG A 81 68.69 14.65 -4.49
CA ARG A 81 67.52 14.93 -5.34
C ARG A 81 66.84 13.66 -5.86
N ASN A 82 67.62 12.61 -6.19
CA ASN A 82 67.06 11.31 -6.57
C ASN A 82 66.36 10.60 -5.40
N LYS A 83 66.91 10.65 -4.18
CA LYS A 83 66.29 10.10 -2.97
C LYS A 83 65.00 10.85 -2.61
N GLU A 84 65.00 12.18 -2.73
CA GLU A 84 63.84 13.04 -2.57
C GLU A 84 62.76 12.73 -3.62
N ALA A 85 63.11 12.68 -4.92
CA ALA A 85 62.18 12.35 -5.99
C ALA A 85 61.55 10.95 -5.81
N LEU A 86 62.33 9.95 -5.39
CA LEU A 86 61.81 8.62 -5.06
C LEU A 86 60.93 8.61 -3.80
N ALA A 87 61.21 9.45 -2.80
CA ALA A 87 60.36 9.62 -1.63
C ALA A 87 59.02 10.28 -2.01
N THR A 88 59.06 11.38 -2.76
CA THR A 88 57.86 12.06 -3.29
C THR A 88 57.03 11.13 -4.18
N ALA A 89 57.66 10.36 -5.08
CA ALA A 89 56.96 9.40 -5.94
C ALA A 89 56.31 8.24 -5.17
N ARG A 90 56.88 7.84 -4.03
CA ARG A 90 56.24 6.88 -3.10
C ARG A 90 55.07 7.54 -2.37
N GLN A 91 55.24 8.77 -1.90
CA GLN A 91 54.20 9.53 -1.19
C GLN A 91 52.98 9.80 -2.09
N THR A 92 53.18 10.23 -3.33
CA THR A 92 52.08 10.42 -4.29
C THR A 92 51.41 9.10 -4.66
N ARG A 93 52.15 8.00 -4.77
CA ARG A 93 51.55 6.67 -4.97
C ARG A 93 50.70 6.23 -3.79
N SER A 94 51.13 6.50 -2.54
CA SER A 94 50.32 6.19 -1.35
C SER A 94 49.08 7.06 -1.24
N THR A 95 49.15 8.37 -1.54
CA THR A 95 47.95 9.24 -1.47
C THR A 95 46.98 8.96 -2.60
N VAL A 96 47.44 8.57 -3.80
CA VAL A 96 46.57 8.09 -4.88
C VAL A 96 45.87 6.78 -4.49
N ALA A 97 46.57 5.85 -3.84
CA ALA A 97 45.96 4.61 -3.35
C ALA A 97 44.93 4.85 -2.23
N GLU A 98 45.22 5.80 -1.32
CA GLU A 98 44.27 6.21 -0.28
C GLU A 98 43.03 6.90 -0.87
N LEU A 99 43.21 7.80 -1.85
CA LEU A 99 42.12 8.47 -2.54
C LEU A 99 41.26 7.47 -3.34
N ALA A 100 41.86 6.48 -3.99
CA ALA A 100 41.12 5.39 -4.63
C ALA A 100 40.25 4.63 -3.63
N GLY A 101 40.80 4.17 -2.50
CA GLY A 101 40.01 3.50 -1.45
C GLY A 101 38.91 4.38 -0.82
N ARG A 102 39.09 5.71 -0.80
CA ARG A 102 38.03 6.65 -0.40
C ARG A 102 36.94 6.76 -1.47
N VAL A 103 37.28 6.70 -2.76
CA VAL A 103 36.30 6.64 -3.85
C VAL A 103 35.53 5.32 -3.81
N ASP A 104 36.22 4.17 -3.68
CA ASP A 104 35.60 2.84 -3.58
C ASP A 104 34.55 2.78 -2.44
N THR A 105 34.85 3.37 -1.28
CA THR A 105 33.90 3.40 -0.15
C THR A 105 32.72 4.36 -0.35
N LEU A 106 32.92 5.47 -1.08
CA LEU A 106 31.84 6.39 -1.46
C LEU A 106 30.94 5.81 -2.55
N GLU A 107 31.51 5.14 -3.56
CA GLU A 107 30.76 4.44 -4.61
C GLU A 107 29.97 3.26 -4.02
N GLY A 108 30.57 2.49 -3.10
CA GLY A 108 29.88 1.44 -2.36
C GLY A 108 28.72 1.98 -1.52
N GLY A 109 28.91 3.07 -0.78
CA GLY A 109 27.85 3.72 0.00
C GLY A 109 26.72 4.31 -0.87
N LEU A 110 27.06 4.84 -2.05
CA LEU A 110 26.11 5.34 -3.04
C LEU A 110 25.30 4.22 -3.71
N ALA A 111 25.94 3.09 -4.02
CA ALA A 111 25.26 1.90 -4.55
C ALA A 111 24.31 1.29 -3.51
N GLU A 112 24.74 1.20 -2.25
CA GLU A 112 23.91 0.74 -1.14
C GLU A 112 22.70 1.67 -0.92
N SER A 113 22.89 3.00 -0.96
CA SER A 113 21.78 3.96 -0.85
C SER A 113 20.77 3.84 -2.01
N GLN A 114 21.23 3.58 -3.23
CA GLN A 114 20.35 3.30 -4.38
C GLN A 114 19.59 1.98 -4.22
N ASN A 115 20.26 0.91 -3.78
CA ASN A 115 19.61 -0.36 -3.47
C ASN A 115 18.54 -0.22 -2.39
N GLN A 116 18.80 0.56 -1.33
CA GLN A 116 17.82 0.85 -0.28
C GLN A 116 16.61 1.63 -0.81
N GLN A 117 16.81 2.61 -1.70
CA GLN A 117 15.69 3.33 -2.34
C GLN A 117 14.82 2.40 -3.19
N VAL A 118 15.43 1.54 -4.02
CA VAL A 118 14.71 0.56 -4.84
C VAL A 118 13.99 -0.48 -3.97
N ALA A 119 14.61 -0.95 -2.89
CA ALA A 119 14.01 -1.90 -1.95
C ALA A 119 12.83 -1.27 -1.19
N LEU A 120 12.92 0.00 -0.79
CA LEU A 120 11.82 0.73 -0.17
C LEU A 120 10.65 0.92 -1.15
N GLU A 121 10.90 1.32 -2.41
CA GLU A 121 9.84 1.45 -3.39
C GLU A 121 9.17 0.10 -3.70
N ALA A 122 9.96 -0.98 -3.85
CA ALA A 122 9.43 -2.33 -4.00
C ALA A 122 8.55 -2.75 -2.80
N LEU A 123 8.98 -2.44 -1.57
CA LEU A 123 8.20 -2.69 -0.35
C LEU A 123 6.90 -1.88 -0.32
N TYR A 124 6.91 -0.60 -0.70
CA TYR A 124 5.70 0.22 -0.80
C TYR A 124 4.73 -0.31 -1.86
N GLN A 125 5.22 -0.70 -3.04
CA GLN A 125 4.39 -1.29 -4.08
C GLN A 125 3.81 -2.65 -3.64
N GLN A 126 4.61 -3.50 -2.98
CA GLN A 126 4.15 -4.79 -2.47
C GLN A 126 3.13 -4.64 -1.33
N LEU A 127 3.35 -3.69 -0.41
CA LEU A 127 2.44 -3.40 0.69
C LEU A 127 1.10 -2.83 0.18
N SER A 128 1.11 -1.92 -0.80
CA SER A 128 -0.14 -1.44 -1.42
C SER A 128 -0.89 -2.59 -2.07
N ARG A 129 -0.24 -3.40 -2.92
CA ARG A 129 -0.87 -4.54 -3.59
C ARG A 129 -1.45 -5.54 -2.61
N ASN A 130 -0.69 -5.95 -1.60
CA ASN A 130 -1.16 -6.88 -0.55
C ASN A 130 -2.36 -6.30 0.23
N THR A 131 -2.37 -4.98 0.49
CA THR A 131 -3.51 -4.32 1.15
C THR A 131 -4.75 -4.29 0.25
N ASP A 132 -4.59 -3.94 -1.03
CA ASP A 132 -5.68 -3.96 -2.03
C ASP A 132 -6.22 -5.40 -2.25
N GLU A 133 -5.34 -6.40 -2.36
CA GLU A 133 -5.67 -7.83 -2.52
C GLU A 133 -6.40 -8.40 -1.30
N TRP A 134 -5.90 -8.13 -0.09
CA TRP A 134 -6.54 -8.57 1.16
C TRP A 134 -7.93 -7.96 1.34
N ALA A 135 -8.09 -6.67 1.02
CA ALA A 135 -9.38 -6.00 1.09
C ALA A 135 -10.39 -6.57 0.08
N LEU A 136 -9.94 -6.94 -1.13
CA LEU A 136 -10.76 -7.64 -2.13
C LEU A 136 -11.19 -9.04 -1.65
N ALA A 137 -10.30 -9.80 -1.01
CA ALA A 137 -10.65 -11.11 -0.46
C ALA A 137 -11.71 -11.02 0.65
N GLU A 138 -11.63 -10.02 1.55
CA GLU A 138 -12.66 -9.82 2.59
C GLU A 138 -14.00 -9.35 2.00
N ILE A 139 -13.98 -8.59 0.89
CA ILE A 139 -15.18 -8.26 0.09
C ILE A 139 -15.78 -9.54 -0.52
N GLU A 140 -14.98 -10.39 -1.17
CA GLU A 140 -15.44 -11.65 -1.77
C GLU A 140 -16.08 -12.58 -0.72
N GLN A 141 -15.47 -12.71 0.45
CA GLN A 141 -16.03 -13.46 1.57
C GLN A 141 -17.37 -12.85 2.06
N THR A 142 -17.46 -11.52 2.13
CA THR A 142 -18.70 -10.81 2.50
C THR A 142 -19.82 -11.03 1.48
N LEU A 143 -19.50 -10.97 0.18
CA LEU A 143 -20.44 -11.26 -0.92
C LEU A 143 -20.88 -12.73 -0.93
N THR A 144 -19.97 -13.65 -0.62
CA THR A 144 -20.25 -15.09 -0.49
C THR A 144 -21.23 -15.36 0.66
N ILE A 145 -21.05 -14.71 1.81
CA ILE A 145 -21.99 -14.79 2.95
C ILE A 145 -23.36 -14.21 2.58
N ALA A 146 -23.40 -13.09 1.84
CA ALA A 146 -24.66 -12.51 1.33
C ALA A 146 -25.41 -13.49 0.42
N ALA A 147 -24.70 -14.17 -0.49
CA ALA A 147 -25.27 -15.16 -1.40
C ALA A 147 -25.80 -16.39 -0.63
N GLN A 148 -25.06 -16.89 0.37
CA GLN A 148 -25.50 -18.00 1.23
C GLN A 148 -26.79 -17.65 2.01
N HIS A 149 -26.89 -16.45 2.58
CA HIS A 149 -28.10 -15.99 3.25
C HIS A 149 -29.31 -15.87 2.31
N LEU A 150 -29.09 -15.50 1.04
CA LEU A 150 -30.14 -15.42 0.03
C LEU A 150 -30.60 -16.81 -0.43
N GLN A 151 -29.67 -17.74 -0.68
CA GLN A 151 -29.98 -19.11 -1.12
C GLN A 151 -30.63 -19.95 0.00
N LEU A 152 -29.91 -20.11 1.12
CA LEU A 152 -30.32 -21.01 2.21
C LEU A 152 -31.51 -20.42 2.98
N ALA A 153 -31.31 -19.27 3.62
CA ALA A 153 -32.31 -18.68 4.50
C ALA A 153 -33.41 -17.90 3.77
N GLY A 154 -33.16 -17.43 2.53
CA GLY A 154 -34.04 -16.46 1.87
C GLY A 154 -34.05 -15.11 2.59
N ASN A 155 -33.03 -14.84 3.42
CA ASN A 155 -33.02 -13.71 4.34
C ASN A 155 -32.52 -12.46 3.63
N ILE A 156 -33.43 -11.84 2.86
CA ILE A 156 -33.20 -10.60 2.10
C ILE A 156 -32.62 -9.48 3.01
N LYS A 157 -33.06 -9.38 4.27
CA LYS A 157 -32.55 -8.39 5.23
C LYS A 157 -31.06 -8.60 5.53
N ALA A 158 -30.65 -9.84 5.81
CA ALA A 158 -29.24 -10.17 6.06
C ALA A 158 -28.38 -10.03 4.79
N ALA A 159 -28.90 -10.43 3.62
CA ALA A 159 -28.21 -10.23 2.35
C ALA A 159 -27.98 -8.75 2.03
N ILE A 160 -28.99 -7.89 2.17
CA ILE A 160 -28.85 -6.43 2.00
C ILE A 160 -27.82 -5.85 2.97
N LEU A 161 -27.84 -6.24 4.26
CA LEU A 161 -26.87 -5.74 5.25
C LEU A 161 -25.42 -6.13 4.89
N ALA A 162 -25.21 -7.36 4.40
CA ALA A 162 -23.90 -7.81 3.94
C ALA A 162 -23.44 -7.07 2.66
N LEU A 163 -24.33 -6.86 1.69
CA LEU A 163 -24.02 -6.06 0.48
C LEU A 163 -23.70 -4.59 0.84
N GLN A 164 -24.41 -4.00 1.80
CA GLN A 164 -24.10 -2.65 2.29
C GLN A 164 -22.76 -2.58 3.03
N ASN A 165 -22.35 -3.64 3.73
CA ASN A 165 -21.02 -3.75 4.34
C ASN A 165 -19.93 -3.81 3.25
N ALA A 166 -20.15 -4.60 2.20
CA ALA A 166 -19.25 -4.64 1.03
C ALA A 166 -19.13 -3.26 0.35
N ASP A 167 -20.24 -2.57 0.06
CA ASP A 167 -20.25 -1.21 -0.50
C ASP A 167 -19.47 -0.21 0.39
N MET A 168 -19.76 -0.15 1.70
CA MET A 168 -19.00 0.69 2.65
C MET A 168 -17.50 0.37 2.71
N ARG A 169 -17.09 -0.85 2.34
CA ARG A 169 -15.67 -1.23 2.22
C ARG A 169 -15.06 -0.77 0.89
N LEU A 170 -15.76 -0.96 -0.24
CA LEU A 170 -15.35 -0.39 -1.53
C LEU A 170 -15.16 1.13 -1.43
N GLN A 171 -16.06 1.83 -0.74
CA GLN A 171 -15.99 3.28 -0.51
C GLN A 171 -14.76 3.75 0.26
N ARG A 172 -14.14 2.89 1.09
CA ARG A 172 -12.89 3.20 1.81
C ARG A 172 -11.64 2.97 0.97
N ILE A 173 -11.76 2.16 -0.08
CA ILE A 173 -10.67 1.80 -1.00
C ILE A 173 -10.57 2.82 -2.15
N ASP A 174 -11.71 3.38 -2.58
CA ASP A 174 -11.88 4.48 -3.55
C ASP A 174 -11.01 4.38 -4.83
N ARG A 175 -10.80 3.15 -5.32
CA ARG A 175 -10.10 2.89 -6.58
C ARG A 175 -11.09 3.02 -7.76
N PRO A 176 -10.80 3.81 -8.82
CA PRO A 176 -11.70 3.96 -9.98
C PRO A 176 -12.09 2.64 -10.65
N GLN A 177 -11.21 1.64 -10.61
CA GLN A 177 -11.46 0.30 -11.17
C GLN A 177 -12.61 -0.44 -10.45
N LEU A 178 -12.85 -0.16 -9.17
CA LEU A 178 -13.89 -0.82 -8.37
C LEU A 178 -15.26 -0.14 -8.49
N MET A 179 -15.35 1.04 -9.12
CA MET A 179 -16.63 1.74 -9.34
C MET A 179 -17.62 0.91 -10.18
N ALA A 180 -17.12 0.07 -11.09
CA ALA A 180 -17.94 -0.86 -11.85
C ALA A 180 -18.58 -1.94 -10.96
N LEU A 181 -17.80 -2.53 -10.04
CA LEU A 181 -18.29 -3.51 -9.06
C LEU A 181 -19.28 -2.86 -8.08
N ARG A 182 -18.96 -1.66 -7.57
CA ARG A 182 -19.84 -0.90 -6.69
C ARG A 182 -21.22 -0.67 -7.32
N LYS A 183 -21.27 -0.24 -8.58
CA LYS A 183 -22.54 -0.02 -9.31
C LYS A 183 -23.37 -1.30 -9.50
N VAL A 184 -22.73 -2.47 -9.57
CA VAL A 184 -23.43 -3.77 -9.58
C VAL A 184 -24.01 -4.08 -8.20
N ILE A 185 -23.23 -3.89 -7.13
CA ILE A 185 -23.68 -4.08 -5.73
C ILE A 185 -24.86 -3.16 -5.41
N GLU A 186 -24.78 -1.86 -5.77
CA GLU A 186 -25.86 -0.89 -5.58
C GLU A 186 -27.16 -1.33 -6.29
N ARG A 187 -27.08 -1.73 -7.56
CA ARG A 187 -28.22 -2.23 -8.33
C ARG A 187 -28.81 -3.52 -7.75
N ASP A 188 -27.98 -4.42 -7.22
CA ASP A 188 -28.44 -5.68 -6.64
C ASP A 188 -29.05 -5.46 -5.23
N ILE A 189 -28.59 -4.45 -4.47
CA ILE A 189 -29.27 -3.94 -3.27
C ILE A 189 -30.66 -3.38 -3.63
N GLU A 190 -30.78 -2.55 -4.67
CA GLU A 190 -32.07 -2.04 -5.15
C GLU A 190 -33.02 -3.17 -5.56
N ARG A 191 -32.52 -4.14 -6.34
CA ARG A 191 -33.29 -5.31 -6.77
C ARG A 191 -33.80 -6.14 -5.60
N LEU A 192 -33.00 -6.30 -4.54
CA LEU A 192 -33.40 -6.99 -3.31
C LEU A 192 -34.39 -6.16 -2.47
N ARG A 193 -34.30 -4.82 -2.46
CA ARG A 193 -35.26 -3.93 -1.77
C ARG A 193 -36.64 -3.91 -2.42
N VAL A 194 -36.72 -4.03 -3.75
CA VAL A 194 -37.98 -4.09 -4.52
C VAL A 194 -38.60 -5.50 -4.50
N SER A 195 -37.83 -6.53 -4.13
CA SER A 195 -38.32 -7.92 -4.06
C SER A 195 -39.34 -8.11 -2.92
N PRO A 196 -40.49 -8.78 -3.15
CA PRO A 196 -41.46 -9.08 -2.10
C PRO A 196 -40.86 -9.94 -0.97
N TYR A 197 -40.76 -9.37 0.23
CA TYR A 197 -40.29 -10.08 1.42
C TYR A 197 -41.42 -10.90 2.06
N VAL A 198 -41.20 -12.21 2.20
CA VAL A 198 -42.07 -13.12 2.96
C VAL A 198 -41.36 -13.52 4.25
N ASP A 199 -41.87 -13.05 5.38
CA ASP A 199 -41.31 -13.36 6.70
C ASP A 199 -41.72 -14.77 7.14
N VAL A 200 -41.04 -15.80 6.65
CA VAL A 200 -41.34 -17.23 6.93
C VAL A 200 -41.42 -17.50 8.45
N VAL A 201 -40.55 -16.87 9.24
CA VAL A 201 -40.52 -17.03 10.70
C VAL A 201 -41.68 -16.29 11.37
N GLY A 202 -41.93 -15.04 10.97
CA GLY A 202 -43.07 -14.26 11.48
C GLY A 202 -44.42 -14.84 11.08
N LEU A 203 -44.52 -15.53 9.93
CA LEU A 203 -45.71 -16.26 9.51
C LEU A 203 -45.84 -17.60 10.26
N SER A 204 -44.75 -18.35 10.50
CA SER A 204 -44.86 -19.61 11.26
C SER A 204 -45.30 -19.38 12.70
N VAL A 205 -44.76 -18.34 13.38
CA VAL A 205 -45.23 -17.96 14.74
C VAL A 205 -46.72 -17.58 14.74
N LYS A 206 -47.20 -16.90 13.69
CA LYS A 206 -48.63 -16.60 13.55
C LYS A 206 -49.49 -17.86 13.37
N LEU A 207 -49.03 -18.83 12.56
CA LEU A 207 -49.71 -20.12 12.43
C LEU A 207 -49.74 -20.89 13.75
N ASP A 208 -48.67 -20.83 14.55
CA ASP A 208 -48.61 -21.45 15.87
C ASP A 208 -49.63 -20.81 16.83
N THR A 209 -49.68 -19.48 16.92
CA THR A 209 -50.71 -18.78 17.72
C THR A 209 -52.14 -19.03 17.22
N LEU A 210 -52.33 -19.32 15.93
CA LEU A 210 -53.63 -19.72 15.39
C LEU A 210 -53.99 -21.16 15.82
N MET A 211 -53.03 -22.10 15.82
CA MET A 211 -53.27 -23.48 16.29
C MET A 211 -53.63 -23.54 17.78
N GLU A 212 -53.05 -22.65 18.60
CA GLU A 212 -53.44 -22.47 20.01
C GLU A 212 -54.86 -21.89 20.15
N ALA A 213 -55.20 -20.85 19.38
CA ALA A 213 -56.51 -20.22 19.41
C ALA A 213 -57.67 -21.14 18.96
N VAL A 214 -57.38 -22.22 18.22
CA VAL A 214 -58.38 -23.20 17.74
C VAL A 214 -58.97 -24.05 18.87
N GLU A 215 -58.33 -24.13 20.04
CA GLU A 215 -58.92 -24.79 21.21
C GLU A 215 -60.00 -23.92 21.88
N THR A 216 -59.88 -22.59 21.80
CA THR A 216 -60.78 -21.62 22.44
C THR A 216 -61.79 -20.99 21.49
N LEU A 217 -61.62 -21.16 20.17
CA LEU A 217 -62.57 -20.71 19.16
C LEU A 217 -63.97 -21.33 19.38
N PRO A 218 -65.03 -20.52 19.56
CA PRO A 218 -66.40 -21.00 19.58
C PRO A 218 -66.78 -21.44 18.16
N LEU A 219 -67.05 -22.74 17.99
CA LEU A 219 -67.39 -23.29 16.68
C LEU A 219 -68.76 -22.76 16.23
N ALA A 220 -68.95 -22.51 14.94
CA ALA A 220 -70.19 -21.93 14.42
C ALA A 220 -71.46 -22.72 14.78
N MET A 221 -71.35 -24.04 15.01
CA MET A 221 -72.45 -24.90 15.48
C MET A 221 -72.84 -24.70 16.96
N GLN A 222 -71.95 -24.13 17.78
CA GLN A 222 -72.25 -23.81 19.19
C GLN A 222 -73.13 -22.58 19.34
N GLN A 223 -73.34 -21.81 18.27
CA GLN A 223 -74.43 -20.82 18.18
C GLN A 223 -75.78 -21.54 18.02
N ARG A 224 -76.20 -22.23 19.09
CA ARG A 224 -77.61 -22.55 19.32
C ARG A 224 -78.39 -21.23 19.17
N PRO A 225 -79.35 -21.12 18.24
CA PRO A 225 -80.21 -19.94 18.20
C PRO A 225 -80.81 -19.75 19.59
N PRO A 226 -80.79 -18.54 20.18
CA PRO A 226 -81.41 -18.32 21.47
C PRO A 226 -82.86 -18.79 21.34
N ALA A 227 -83.23 -19.78 22.16
CA ALA A 227 -84.56 -20.36 22.07
C ALA A 227 -85.55 -19.24 22.38
N THR A 228 -86.27 -18.78 21.35
CA THR A 228 -87.34 -17.79 21.51
C THR A 228 -88.26 -18.33 22.60
N PRO A 229 -88.40 -17.65 23.75
CA PRO A 229 -89.34 -18.10 24.76
C PRO A 229 -90.71 -18.07 24.11
N SER A 230 -91.33 -19.23 23.96
CA SER A 230 -92.74 -19.31 23.61
C SER A 230 -93.50 -18.70 24.78
N GLU A 231 -93.82 -17.41 24.69
CA GLU A 231 -94.65 -16.74 25.69
C GLU A 231 -95.96 -17.51 25.83
N THR A 232 -96.24 -17.97 27.04
CA THR A 232 -97.50 -18.60 27.40
C THR A 232 -98.60 -17.53 27.46
N GLN A 233 -98.99 -16.99 26.30
CA GLN A 233 -100.10 -16.05 26.15
C GLN A 233 -101.44 -16.79 26.30
N ALA A 234 -101.70 -17.29 27.50
CA ALA A 234 -102.84 -18.14 27.83
C ALA A 234 -103.45 -17.79 29.21
N ALA A 235 -103.70 -16.50 29.49
CA ALA A 235 -104.37 -16.07 30.72
C ALA A 235 -105.33 -14.88 30.61
N GLU A 236 -105.54 -14.25 29.43
CA GLU A 236 -106.40 -13.06 29.36
C GLU A 236 -107.29 -12.97 28.11
N GLN A 237 -108.40 -13.72 28.13
CA GLN A 237 -109.71 -13.25 27.64
C GLN A 237 -110.85 -14.22 28.03
N ALA A 238 -111.75 -13.72 28.88
CA ALA A 238 -113.02 -14.36 29.18
C ALA A 238 -114.03 -14.16 28.03
N GLN A 239 -115.17 -14.87 28.10
CA GLN A 239 -116.35 -14.64 27.25
C GLN A 239 -116.17 -14.93 25.73
N THR A 240 -116.14 -16.21 25.37
CA THR A 240 -116.49 -16.72 24.03
C THR A 240 -117.02 -18.15 24.16
N PRO A 241 -118.00 -18.60 23.35
CA PRO A 241 -118.72 -19.86 23.60
C PRO A 241 -117.82 -21.08 23.40
N VAL A 242 -117.89 -22.03 24.33
CA VAL A 242 -117.00 -23.20 24.47
C VAL A 242 -116.83 -24.00 23.17
N LEU A 243 -117.90 -24.14 22.39
CA LEU A 243 -117.88 -24.83 21.09
C LEU A 243 -116.86 -24.24 20.10
N THR A 244 -116.65 -22.92 20.13
CA THR A 244 -115.67 -22.21 19.28
C THR A 244 -114.24 -22.24 19.81
N ARG A 245 -114.02 -22.76 21.03
CA ARG A 245 -112.69 -23.10 21.54
C ARG A 245 -112.29 -24.49 21.07
N LEU A 246 -113.07 -25.54 21.38
CA LEU A 246 -112.81 -26.91 20.91
C LEU A 246 -112.65 -26.99 19.37
N ALA A 247 -113.54 -26.35 18.60
CA ALA A 247 -113.43 -26.36 17.14
C ALA A 247 -112.15 -25.68 16.61
N ARG A 248 -111.59 -24.72 17.35
CA ARG A 248 -110.35 -24.01 16.99
C ARG A 248 -109.11 -24.80 17.42
N GLU A 249 -109.18 -25.43 18.58
CA GLU A 249 -108.16 -26.30 19.16
C GLU A 249 -107.93 -27.53 18.26
N ILE A 250 -109.01 -28.25 17.91
CA ILE A 250 -108.99 -29.36 16.93
C ILE A 250 -108.50 -28.90 15.54
N TRP A 251 -108.86 -27.69 15.10
CA TRP A 251 -108.38 -27.14 13.82
C TRP A 251 -106.90 -26.74 13.86
N GLN A 252 -106.39 -26.31 15.02
CA GLN A 252 -104.97 -26.05 15.23
C GLN A 252 -104.18 -27.35 15.29
N ASP A 253 -104.69 -28.40 15.94
CA ASP A 253 -104.07 -29.73 15.96
C ASP A 253 -104.00 -30.37 14.55
N LEU A 254 -105.10 -30.36 13.78
CA LEU A 254 -105.08 -30.83 12.40
C LEU A 254 -104.11 -30.02 11.52
N ARG A 255 -103.98 -28.71 11.77
CA ARG A 255 -103.04 -27.84 11.04
C ARG A 255 -101.59 -28.03 11.49
N ALA A 256 -101.35 -28.42 12.74
CA ALA A 256 -100.03 -28.80 13.24
C ALA A 256 -99.57 -30.14 12.65
N LEU A 257 -100.50 -31.06 12.40
CA LEU A 257 -100.21 -32.37 11.79
C LEU A 257 -99.80 -32.26 10.31
N VAL A 258 -100.25 -31.23 9.58
CA VAL A 258 -99.86 -30.96 8.18
C VAL A 258 -98.81 -29.86 8.09
N ARG A 259 -97.68 -30.05 8.78
CA ARG A 259 -96.54 -29.12 8.75
C ARG A 259 -95.65 -29.38 7.52
N ILE A 260 -95.99 -28.74 6.40
CA ILE A 260 -95.12 -28.70 5.21
C ILE A 260 -93.89 -27.82 5.53
N GLN A 261 -92.81 -28.43 6.01
CA GLN A 261 -91.48 -27.81 6.02
C GLN A 261 -90.75 -28.21 4.74
N THR A 262 -90.51 -27.23 3.86
CA THR A 262 -89.52 -27.38 2.78
C THR A 262 -88.13 -27.37 3.41
N VAL A 263 -87.47 -28.51 3.44
CA VAL A 263 -86.15 -28.68 4.08
C VAL A 263 -85.05 -28.31 3.08
N ASP A 264 -84.96 -27.01 2.74
CA ASP A 264 -83.84 -26.42 1.98
C ASP A 264 -82.59 -26.20 2.87
N ARG A 265 -82.24 -27.24 3.63
CA ARG A 265 -80.99 -27.43 4.35
C ARG A 265 -80.67 -28.92 4.25
N PRO A 266 -79.60 -29.35 3.54
CA PRO A 266 -79.18 -30.74 3.65
C PRO A 266 -78.91 -31.01 5.13
N GLU A 267 -79.49 -32.09 5.65
CA GLU A 267 -79.50 -32.35 7.09
C GLU A 267 -78.07 -32.56 7.59
N LEU A 268 -77.51 -31.57 8.28
CA LEU A 268 -76.38 -31.81 9.16
C LEU A 268 -76.89 -32.77 10.25
N PRO A 269 -76.37 -34.01 10.34
CA PRO A 269 -76.77 -34.90 11.42
C PRO A 269 -76.47 -34.23 12.75
N LEU A 270 -77.28 -34.49 13.77
CA LEU A 270 -77.00 -33.98 15.12
C LEU A 270 -75.58 -34.41 15.49
N VAL A 271 -74.70 -33.41 15.65
CA VAL A 271 -73.30 -33.62 15.98
C VAL A 271 -73.22 -34.23 17.38
N ASP A 272 -73.00 -35.54 17.40
CA ASP A 272 -72.48 -36.24 18.58
C ASP A 272 -71.20 -35.51 19.05
N PRO A 273 -70.98 -35.31 20.37
CA PRO A 273 -69.85 -34.53 20.90
C PRO A 273 -68.47 -34.87 20.33
N GLY A 274 -68.28 -36.07 19.77
CA GLY A 274 -67.06 -36.41 19.02
C GLY A 274 -66.74 -35.54 17.81
N GLN A 275 -67.73 -35.00 17.06
CA GLN A 275 -67.41 -34.29 15.81
C GLN A 275 -66.83 -32.88 16.00
N GLU A 276 -67.10 -32.20 17.12
CA GLU A 276 -66.43 -30.93 17.44
C GLU A 276 -64.91 -31.12 17.64
N PHE A 277 -64.53 -32.21 18.30
CA PHE A 277 -63.14 -32.62 18.44
C PHE A 277 -62.50 -32.92 17.08
N PHE A 278 -63.17 -33.71 16.23
CA PHE A 278 -62.68 -33.99 14.88
C PHE A 278 -62.55 -32.73 14.00
N LEU A 279 -63.44 -31.75 14.12
CA LEU A 279 -63.37 -30.51 13.36
C LEU A 279 -62.17 -29.64 13.79
N ARG A 280 -61.95 -29.49 15.10
CA ARG A 280 -60.78 -28.80 15.66
C ARG A 280 -59.47 -29.47 15.27
N GLU A 281 -59.40 -30.80 15.37
CA GLU A 281 -58.18 -31.55 15.06
C GLU A 281 -57.86 -31.54 13.56
N ASN A 282 -58.88 -31.65 12.69
CA ASN A 282 -58.68 -31.45 11.24
C ASN A 282 -58.14 -30.04 10.93
N LEU A 283 -58.66 -29.01 11.60
CA LEU A 283 -58.21 -27.64 11.36
C LEU A 283 -56.80 -27.38 11.90
N LYS A 284 -56.42 -27.97 13.04
CA LYS A 284 -55.02 -28.03 13.50
C LYS A 284 -54.11 -28.72 12.47
N LEU A 285 -54.51 -29.88 11.95
CA LEU A 285 -53.76 -30.60 10.91
C LEU A 285 -53.59 -29.77 9.62
N ARG A 286 -54.60 -28.98 9.22
CA ARG A 286 -54.47 -28.03 8.09
C ARG A 286 -53.51 -26.89 8.40
N LEU A 287 -53.56 -26.29 9.58
CA LEU A 287 -52.62 -25.23 9.97
C LEU A 287 -51.18 -25.75 10.09
N LEU A 288 -50.98 -26.98 10.57
CA LEU A 288 -49.68 -27.64 10.63
C LEU A 288 -49.15 -27.99 9.23
N SER A 289 -50.02 -28.48 8.33
CA SER A 289 -49.69 -28.68 6.91
C SER A 289 -49.31 -27.35 6.23
N ALA A 290 -50.07 -26.28 6.48
CA ALA A 290 -49.76 -24.94 6.01
C ALA A 290 -48.40 -24.44 6.55
N ARG A 291 -48.07 -24.71 7.83
CA ARG A 291 -46.75 -24.39 8.42
C ARG A 291 -45.63 -25.17 7.73
N MET A 292 -45.81 -26.46 7.48
CA MET A 292 -44.82 -27.28 6.76
C MET A 292 -44.61 -26.79 5.32
N ALA A 293 -45.69 -26.49 4.58
CA ALA A 293 -45.63 -25.91 3.25
C ALA A 293 -44.94 -24.54 3.24
N LEU A 294 -45.21 -23.69 4.23
CA LEU A 294 -44.55 -22.39 4.43
C LEU A 294 -43.03 -22.54 4.65
N LEU A 295 -42.59 -23.47 5.51
CA LEU A 295 -41.16 -23.76 5.73
C LEU A 295 -40.49 -24.29 4.44
N GLN A 296 -41.19 -25.11 3.66
CA GLN A 296 -40.75 -25.61 2.35
C GLN A 296 -40.85 -24.58 1.22
N ARG A 297 -41.37 -23.36 1.50
CA ARG A 297 -41.68 -22.29 0.54
C ARG A 297 -42.73 -22.67 -0.54
N ASP A 298 -43.50 -23.73 -0.34
CA ASP A 298 -44.65 -24.06 -1.20
C ASP A 298 -45.85 -23.14 -0.90
N GLY A 299 -45.80 -21.96 -1.50
CA GLY A 299 -46.88 -20.97 -1.46
C GLY A 299 -48.18 -21.41 -2.16
N ARG A 300 -48.22 -22.55 -2.86
CA ARG A 300 -49.46 -23.10 -3.43
C ARG A 300 -50.18 -23.96 -2.40
N THR A 301 -49.48 -24.91 -1.80
CA THR A 301 -50.05 -25.80 -0.76
C THR A 301 -50.40 -25.00 0.50
N TYR A 302 -49.55 -24.07 0.93
CA TYR A 302 -49.86 -23.12 2.01
C TYR A 302 -51.19 -22.37 1.82
N ARG A 303 -51.46 -21.89 0.59
CA ARG A 303 -52.73 -21.22 0.26
C ARG A 303 -53.91 -22.18 0.21
N ALA A 304 -53.72 -23.40 -0.28
CA ALA A 304 -54.77 -24.42 -0.33
C ALA A 304 -55.20 -24.84 1.08
N ASP A 305 -54.26 -25.10 1.98
CA ASP A 305 -54.55 -25.47 3.37
C ASP A 305 -55.20 -24.33 4.17
N LEU A 306 -54.78 -23.07 3.98
CA LEU A 306 -55.45 -21.92 4.58
C LEU A 306 -56.87 -21.70 4.03
N LEU A 307 -57.11 -21.93 2.74
CA LEU A 307 -58.45 -21.86 2.16
C LEU A 307 -59.36 -22.98 2.69
N ALA A 308 -58.82 -24.20 2.87
CA ALA A 308 -59.54 -25.30 3.48
C ALA A 308 -59.88 -25.03 4.96
N ALA A 309 -58.92 -24.55 5.75
CA ALA A 309 -59.16 -24.15 7.14
C ALA A 309 -60.23 -23.05 7.24
N ARG A 310 -60.21 -22.06 6.33
CA ARG A 310 -61.23 -21.00 6.25
C ARG A 310 -62.63 -21.49 5.86
N GLN A 311 -62.79 -22.72 5.33
CA GLN A 311 -64.11 -23.29 5.04
C GLN A 311 -64.76 -23.99 6.25
N TRP A 312 -64.05 -24.11 7.38
CA TRP A 312 -64.52 -24.81 8.58
C TRP A 312 -64.75 -23.89 9.79
N VAL A 313 -64.69 -22.56 9.59
CA VAL A 313 -64.92 -21.51 10.62
C VAL A 313 -65.97 -20.52 10.12
#